data_AF-A0A8S7QL71-F1
#
_entry.id   AF-A0A8S7QL71-F1
#
_cell.length_a   1.000
_cell.length_b   1.000
_cell.length_c   1.000
_cell.angle_alpha   90.00
_cell.angle_beta   90.00
_cell.angle_gamma   90.00
#
_symmetry.space_group_name_H-M   'P 1'
#
loop_
_entity.id
_entity.type
_entity.pdbx_description
1 polymer ?
#
loop_
_entity_poly.entity_id
_entity_poly.type
_entity_poly.pdbx_seq_one_letter_code
_entity_poly.pdbx_strand_id
1 'polypeptide(L)'
;MESNIKGLVAAGHEMASELKAECGAVDMRSVAKLISDLATQLEVQLVRANALAEDHQRATESIKQADSAVKLAHEKFSALAAENARLKAGAMYFSYGSEFSFECHKTAEEAIAAAEAAIDDYRGDACDGWSEEVESICWGVIIQQATKVGERKKRKCDRVSPWIERVCDYELRPNVETPATDAFLAEVRAEARNEGINYTASRLAAAFNHGFINKSLREVFDVTRMILSAKEELANESHPIDGLSGEYAEKSLEEWAERLLKGGSQ
;
A
#
# COMPACT_ATOMS: atom_id res chain seq x y z
N MET A 1 35.97 28.54 -8.94
CA MET A 1 36.83 27.53 -8.27
C MET A 1 37.59 26.66 -9.26
N GLU A 2 36.97 26.17 -10.35
CA GLU A 2 37.70 25.59 -11.50
C GLU A 2 38.76 26.53 -12.10
N SER A 3 38.52 27.85 -12.10
CA SER A 3 39.47 28.81 -12.68
C SER A 3 40.78 28.95 -11.88
N ASN A 4 40.78 28.62 -10.58
CA ASN A 4 42.00 28.66 -9.75
C ASN A 4 42.89 27.44 -9.98
N ILE A 5 42.29 26.26 -10.21
CA ILE A 5 43.02 25.02 -10.50
C ILE A 5 43.72 25.14 -11.86
N LYS A 6 43.00 25.62 -12.89
CA LYS A 6 43.58 25.85 -14.22
C LYS A 6 44.75 26.84 -14.15
N GLY A 7 44.63 27.91 -13.35
CA GLY A 7 45.71 28.86 -13.11
C GLY A 7 46.92 28.26 -12.40
N LEU A 8 46.71 27.45 -11.35
CA LEU A 8 47.77 26.75 -10.62
C LEU A 8 48.50 25.71 -11.49
N VAL A 9 47.76 24.97 -12.31
CA VAL A 9 48.33 24.00 -13.26
C VAL A 9 49.20 24.73 -14.30
N ALA A 10 48.71 25.85 -14.85
CA ALA A 10 49.48 26.66 -15.80
C ALA A 10 50.76 27.23 -15.16
N ALA A 11 50.67 27.80 -13.96
CA ALA A 11 51.81 28.35 -13.23
C ALA A 11 52.83 27.27 -12.83
N GLY A 12 52.36 26.07 -12.47
CA GLY A 12 53.23 24.92 -12.22
C GLY A 12 54.00 24.47 -13.46
N HIS A 13 53.36 24.46 -14.63
CA HIS A 13 54.02 24.14 -15.91
C HIS A 13 55.03 25.21 -16.34
N GLU A 14 54.70 26.50 -16.15
CA GLU A 14 55.59 27.62 -16.43
C GLU A 14 56.86 27.56 -15.57
N MET A 15 56.72 27.41 -14.25
CA MET A 15 57.86 27.29 -13.34
C MET A 15 58.71 26.03 -13.59
N ALA A 16 58.10 24.91 -13.97
CA ALA A 16 58.82 23.70 -14.38
C ALA A 16 59.63 23.92 -15.67
N SER A 17 59.15 24.76 -16.58
CA SER A 17 59.86 25.16 -17.80
C SER A 17 61.03 26.09 -17.49
N GLU A 18 60.86 27.04 -16.56
CA GLU A 18 61.92 27.96 -16.10
C GLU A 18 63.06 27.21 -15.38
N LEU A 19 62.72 26.30 -14.46
CA LEU A 19 63.68 25.41 -13.78
C LEU A 19 64.51 24.56 -14.77
N LYS A 20 63.97 24.25 -15.94
CA LYS A 20 64.64 23.48 -16.99
C LYS A 20 65.54 24.35 -17.87
N ALA A 21 65.30 25.66 -17.93
CA ALA A 21 65.97 26.60 -18.82
C ALA A 21 67.13 27.35 -18.16
N GLU A 22 67.12 27.57 -16.84
CA GLU A 22 68.12 28.41 -16.16
C GLU A 22 69.12 27.63 -15.28
N CYS A 23 70.41 28.01 -15.42
CA CYS A 23 71.50 27.55 -14.55
C CYS A 23 71.82 28.55 -13.41
N GLY A 24 70.91 29.48 -13.09
CA GLY A 24 71.08 30.41 -11.97
C GLY A 24 69.92 31.38 -11.77
N ALA A 25 69.41 31.41 -10.52
CA ALA A 25 68.43 32.34 -9.94
C ALA A 25 66.93 31.99 -10.03
N VAL A 26 66.55 30.75 -9.73
CA VAL A 26 65.17 30.44 -9.30
C VAL A 26 64.88 31.08 -7.94
N ASP A 27 63.81 31.89 -7.85
CA ASP A 27 63.33 32.41 -6.56
C ASP A 27 62.66 31.31 -5.73
N MET A 28 63.39 30.82 -4.73
CA MET A 28 62.91 29.77 -3.83
C MET A 28 61.65 30.16 -3.04
N ARG A 29 61.34 31.47 -2.87
CA ARG A 29 60.07 31.87 -2.23
C ARG A 29 58.88 31.64 -3.15
N SER A 30 59.02 31.94 -4.44
CA SER A 30 57.98 31.70 -5.44
C SER A 30 57.72 30.20 -5.63
N VAL A 31 58.77 29.38 -5.61
CA VAL A 31 58.67 27.90 -5.60
C VAL A 31 57.93 27.40 -4.36
N ALA A 32 58.31 27.86 -3.17
CA ALA A 32 57.66 27.46 -1.92
C ALA A 32 56.17 27.84 -1.89
N LYS A 33 55.83 29.02 -2.42
CA LYS A 33 54.44 29.47 -2.55
C LYS A 33 53.63 28.57 -3.49
N LEU A 34 54.15 28.26 -4.67
CA LEU A 34 53.49 27.36 -5.63
C LEU A 34 53.30 25.94 -5.05
N ILE A 35 54.28 25.41 -4.33
CA ILE A 35 54.16 24.11 -3.64
C ILE A 35 53.05 24.16 -2.57
N SER A 36 52.99 25.23 -1.78
CA SER A 36 51.96 25.43 -0.75
C SER A 36 50.57 25.54 -1.37
N ASP A 37 50.43 26.32 -2.44
CA ASP A 37 49.16 26.51 -3.14
C ASP A 37 48.69 25.20 -3.81
N LEU A 38 49.62 24.42 -4.39
CA LEU A 38 49.33 23.12 -4.98
C LEU A 38 48.91 22.08 -3.91
N ALA A 39 49.60 22.04 -2.77
CA ALA A 39 49.26 21.17 -1.66
C ALA A 39 47.86 21.47 -1.13
N THR A 40 47.54 22.76 -0.89
CA THR A 40 46.21 23.20 -0.46
C THR A 40 45.15 22.82 -1.50
N GLN A 41 45.45 22.97 -2.78
CA GLN A 41 44.51 22.65 -3.85
C GLN A 41 44.27 21.15 -3.99
N LEU A 42 45.28 20.31 -3.75
CA LEU A 42 45.16 18.84 -3.69
C LEU A 42 44.31 18.38 -2.51
N GLU A 43 44.49 18.96 -1.32
CA GLU A 43 43.63 18.68 -0.16
C GLU A 43 42.16 19.02 -0.47
N VAL A 44 41.91 20.19 -1.08
CA VAL A 44 40.56 20.59 -1.51
C VAL A 44 39.97 19.60 -2.53
N GLN A 45 40.78 19.09 -3.46
CA GLN A 45 40.31 18.08 -4.43
C GLN A 45 40.03 16.73 -3.76
N LEU A 46 40.86 16.30 -2.80
CA LEU A 46 40.65 15.06 -2.07
C LEU A 46 39.33 15.09 -1.28
N VAL A 47 39.07 16.18 -0.55
CA VAL A 47 37.82 16.36 0.20
C VAL A 47 36.60 16.33 -0.72
N ARG A 48 36.67 16.98 -1.90
CA ARG A 48 35.58 16.96 -2.88
C ARG A 48 35.37 15.59 -3.50
N ALA A 49 36.45 14.89 -3.85
CA ALA A 49 36.37 13.56 -4.41
C ALA A 49 35.72 12.59 -3.41
N ASN A 50 36.07 12.69 -2.12
CA ASN A 50 35.46 11.90 -1.06
C ASN A 50 33.97 12.23 -0.89
N ALA A 51 33.60 13.52 -0.81
CA ALA A 51 32.21 13.93 -0.71
C ALA A 51 31.36 13.45 -1.91
N LEU A 52 31.91 13.55 -3.13
CA LEU A 52 31.26 13.07 -4.34
C LEU A 52 31.12 11.53 -4.34
N ALA A 53 32.13 10.81 -3.86
CA ALA A 53 32.07 9.35 -3.74
C ALA A 53 30.98 8.92 -2.74
N GLU A 54 30.87 9.60 -1.60
CA GLU A 54 29.79 9.37 -0.63
C GLU A 54 28.41 9.69 -1.21
N ASP A 55 28.26 10.81 -1.92
CA ASP A 55 27.01 11.16 -2.60
C ASP A 55 26.62 10.11 -3.65
N HIS A 56 27.58 9.64 -4.46
CA HIS A 56 27.33 8.57 -5.43
C HIS A 56 26.96 7.25 -4.77
N GLN A 57 27.57 6.92 -3.62
CA GLN A 57 27.20 5.73 -2.86
C GLN A 57 25.76 5.84 -2.33
N ARG A 58 25.41 6.96 -1.68
CA ARG A 58 24.05 7.23 -1.20
C ARG A 58 23.02 7.17 -2.33
N ALA A 59 23.32 7.76 -3.48
CA ALA A 59 22.44 7.72 -4.65
C ALA A 59 22.26 6.29 -5.18
N THR A 60 23.33 5.50 -5.22
CA THR A 60 23.28 4.10 -5.66
C THR A 60 22.43 3.24 -4.73
N GLU A 61 22.56 3.43 -3.41
CA GLU A 61 21.76 2.72 -2.42
C GLU A 61 20.28 3.11 -2.50
N SER A 62 19.98 4.41 -2.67
CA SER A 62 18.61 4.90 -2.88
C SER A 62 17.98 4.31 -4.16
N ILE A 63 18.73 4.26 -5.27
CA ILE A 63 18.26 3.66 -6.52
C ILE A 63 17.96 2.16 -6.34
N LYS A 64 18.81 1.43 -5.62
CA LYS A 64 18.57 -0.01 -5.33
C LYS A 64 17.30 -0.21 -4.51
N GLN A 65 17.08 0.63 -3.50
CA GLN A 65 15.86 0.59 -2.69
C GLN A 65 14.63 0.88 -3.54
N ALA A 66 14.67 1.93 -4.37
CA ALA A 66 13.59 2.26 -5.28
C ALA A 66 13.28 1.13 -6.27
N ASP A 67 14.30 0.50 -6.87
CA ASP A 67 14.15 -0.63 -7.77
C ASP A 67 13.45 -1.82 -7.08
N SER A 68 13.87 -2.15 -5.86
CA SER A 68 13.24 -3.21 -5.06
C SER A 68 11.76 -2.91 -4.75
N ALA A 69 11.42 -1.66 -4.46
CA ALA A 69 10.05 -1.23 -4.20
C ALA A 69 9.19 -1.30 -5.47
N VAL A 70 9.72 -0.87 -6.61
CA VAL A 70 9.03 -0.95 -7.91
C VAL A 70 8.76 -2.39 -8.30
N LYS A 71 9.74 -3.28 -8.10
CA LYS A 71 9.58 -4.71 -8.38
C LYS A 71 8.47 -5.34 -7.52
N LEU A 72 8.48 -5.06 -6.22
CA LEU A 72 7.45 -5.55 -5.30
C LEU A 72 6.05 -5.03 -5.68
N ALA A 73 5.94 -3.75 -6.03
CA ALA A 73 4.68 -3.16 -6.50
C ALA A 73 4.19 -3.82 -7.79
N HIS A 74 5.10 -4.07 -8.74
CA HIS A 74 4.77 -4.74 -10.00
C HIS A 74 4.24 -6.16 -9.77
N GLU A 75 4.86 -6.93 -8.86
CA GLU A 75 4.40 -8.27 -8.49
C GLU A 75 2.97 -8.24 -7.89
N LYS A 76 2.69 -7.30 -6.98
CA LYS A 76 1.36 -7.13 -6.37
C LYS A 76 0.30 -6.73 -7.39
N PHE A 77 0.59 -5.75 -8.23
CA PHE A 77 -0.35 -5.32 -9.27
C PHE A 77 -0.59 -6.41 -10.31
N SER A 78 0.42 -7.20 -10.63
CA SER A 78 0.27 -8.35 -11.52
C SER A 78 -0.65 -9.41 -10.91
N ALA A 79 -0.53 -9.69 -9.60
CA ALA A 79 -1.42 -10.60 -8.90
C ALA A 79 -2.87 -10.10 -8.89
N LEU A 80 -3.09 -8.82 -8.57
CA LEU A 80 -4.42 -8.19 -8.62
C LEU A 80 -5.00 -8.16 -10.03
N ALA A 81 -4.19 -7.92 -11.06
CA ALA A 81 -4.64 -7.94 -12.45
C ALA A 81 -5.04 -9.36 -12.88
N ALA A 82 -4.29 -10.38 -12.51
CA ALA A 82 -4.62 -11.78 -12.78
C ALA A 82 -5.91 -12.21 -12.07
N GLU A 83 -6.09 -11.80 -10.81
CA GLU A 83 -7.33 -12.04 -10.06
C GLU A 83 -8.54 -11.35 -10.71
N ASN A 84 -8.40 -10.07 -11.08
CA ASN A 84 -9.44 -9.34 -11.79
C ASN A 84 -9.81 -9.98 -13.14
N ALA A 85 -8.83 -10.50 -13.87
CA ALA A 85 -9.07 -11.22 -15.11
C ALA A 85 -9.88 -12.51 -14.87
N ARG A 86 -9.57 -13.25 -13.79
CA ARG A 86 -10.33 -14.46 -13.40
C ARG A 86 -11.75 -14.13 -12.96
N LEU A 87 -11.94 -13.07 -12.19
CA LEU A 87 -13.26 -12.60 -11.78
C LEU A 87 -14.14 -12.28 -12.99
N LYS A 88 -13.58 -11.63 -14.01
CA LYS A 88 -14.28 -11.33 -15.26
C LYS A 88 -14.55 -12.58 -16.10
N ALA A 89 -13.58 -13.50 -16.20
CA ALA A 89 -13.73 -14.72 -17.01
C ALA A 89 -14.66 -15.78 -16.37
N GLY A 90 -14.79 -15.79 -15.05
CA GLY A 90 -15.68 -16.69 -14.31
C GLY A 90 -17.08 -16.12 -14.04
N ALA A 91 -17.34 -14.89 -14.46
CA ALA A 91 -18.65 -14.27 -14.30
C ALA A 91 -19.69 -14.96 -15.20
N MET A 92 -20.82 -15.34 -14.61
CA MET A 92 -22.02 -15.70 -15.35
C MET A 92 -22.93 -14.48 -15.40
N TYR A 93 -23.71 -14.36 -16.47
CA TYR A 93 -24.62 -13.25 -16.68
C TYR A 93 -26.04 -13.79 -16.77
N PHE A 94 -27.03 -12.92 -16.58
CA PHE A 94 -28.43 -13.28 -16.78
C PHE A 94 -29.16 -12.23 -17.62
N SER A 95 -30.22 -12.66 -18.29
CA SER A 95 -31.29 -11.81 -18.80
C SER A 95 -32.62 -12.24 -18.18
N TYR A 96 -33.54 -11.28 -18.03
CA TYR A 96 -34.86 -11.49 -17.44
C TYR A 96 -35.87 -10.52 -18.06
N GLY A 97 -37.12 -10.96 -18.23
CA GLY A 97 -38.28 -10.12 -18.48
C GLY A 97 -39.54 -10.76 -17.90
N SER A 98 -40.64 -10.02 -17.71
CA SER A 98 -41.88 -10.62 -17.16
C SER A 98 -42.46 -11.71 -18.07
N GLU A 99 -42.36 -11.55 -19.39
CA GLU A 99 -42.77 -12.54 -20.40
C GLU A 99 -41.62 -13.45 -20.87
N PHE A 100 -40.38 -13.15 -20.43
CA PHE A 100 -39.16 -13.88 -20.79
C PHE A 100 -38.50 -14.50 -19.56
N SER A 101 -38.38 -15.82 -19.51
CA SER A 101 -37.80 -16.50 -18.34
C SER A 101 -36.37 -16.05 -18.02
N PHE A 102 -35.96 -16.25 -16.77
CA PHE A 102 -34.57 -16.05 -16.34
C PHE A 102 -33.64 -16.97 -17.11
N GLU A 103 -32.72 -16.40 -17.89
CA GLU A 103 -31.76 -17.13 -18.72
C GLU A 103 -30.34 -16.79 -18.32
N CYS A 104 -29.47 -17.81 -18.24
CA CYS A 104 -28.05 -17.64 -17.92
C CYS A 104 -27.21 -17.58 -19.19
N HIS A 105 -26.27 -16.63 -19.23
CA HIS A 105 -25.36 -16.37 -20.34
C HIS A 105 -23.90 -16.46 -19.90
N LYS A 106 -23.00 -16.80 -20.82
CA LYS A 106 -21.57 -16.92 -20.52
C LYS A 106 -20.85 -15.59 -20.62
N THR A 107 -21.37 -14.65 -21.41
CA THR A 107 -20.78 -13.32 -21.56
C THR A 107 -21.81 -12.22 -21.35
N ALA A 108 -21.32 -11.00 -21.09
CA ALA A 108 -22.17 -9.83 -20.96
C ALA A 108 -22.88 -9.53 -22.29
N GLU A 109 -22.18 -9.69 -23.41
CA GLU A 109 -22.72 -9.43 -24.75
C GLU A 109 -23.90 -10.35 -25.07
N GLU A 110 -23.83 -11.63 -24.70
CA GLU A 110 -24.94 -12.58 -24.85
C GLU A 110 -26.17 -12.15 -24.04
N ALA A 111 -25.97 -11.76 -22.77
CA ALA A 111 -27.05 -11.31 -21.90
C ALA A 111 -27.70 -10.00 -22.37
N ILE A 112 -26.87 -9.05 -22.83
CA ILE A 112 -27.34 -7.79 -23.42
C ILE A 112 -28.15 -8.07 -24.69
N ALA A 113 -27.62 -8.89 -25.60
CA ALA A 113 -28.29 -9.22 -26.85
C ALA A 113 -29.65 -9.91 -26.61
N ALA A 114 -29.72 -10.80 -25.61
CA ALA A 114 -30.99 -11.44 -25.23
C ALA A 114 -32.02 -10.44 -24.67
N ALA A 115 -31.57 -9.51 -23.80
CA ALA A 115 -32.43 -8.45 -23.27
C ALA A 115 -32.88 -7.47 -24.38
N GLU A 116 -31.99 -7.10 -25.30
CA GLU A 116 -32.32 -6.22 -26.44
C GLU A 116 -33.30 -6.89 -27.42
N ALA A 117 -33.15 -8.19 -27.68
CA ALA A 117 -34.10 -8.95 -28.50
C ALA A 117 -35.49 -8.97 -27.85
N ALA A 118 -35.56 -9.20 -26.53
CA ALA A 118 -36.82 -9.14 -25.78
C ALA A 118 -37.47 -7.74 -25.87
N ILE A 119 -36.68 -6.66 -25.85
CA ILE A 119 -37.20 -5.29 -26.05
C ILE A 119 -37.70 -5.07 -27.49
N ASP A 120 -37.01 -5.62 -28.49
CA ASP A 120 -37.36 -5.45 -29.91
C ASP A 120 -38.72 -6.07 -30.25
N ASP A 121 -39.08 -7.19 -29.61
CA ASP A 121 -40.39 -7.83 -29.76
C ASP A 121 -41.56 -6.89 -29.41
N TYR A 122 -41.38 -5.97 -28.45
CA TYR A 122 -42.38 -4.95 -28.10
C TYR A 122 -42.41 -3.74 -29.04
N ARG A 123 -41.39 -3.55 -29.89
CA ARG A 123 -41.34 -2.37 -30.78
C ARG A 123 -42.45 -2.36 -31.83
N GLY A 124 -42.90 -3.53 -32.27
CA GLY A 124 -43.97 -3.66 -33.27
C GLY A 124 -45.30 -3.09 -32.78
N ASP A 125 -45.58 -3.23 -31.49
CA ASP A 125 -46.84 -2.82 -30.87
C ASP A 125 -46.74 -1.47 -30.14
N ALA A 126 -45.57 -0.82 -30.16
CA ALA A 126 -45.30 0.43 -29.45
C ALA A 126 -45.95 1.69 -30.07
N CYS A 127 -46.82 1.55 -31.09
CA CYS A 127 -47.43 2.68 -31.81
C CYS A 127 -48.25 3.61 -30.89
N ASP A 128 -48.85 3.06 -29.84
CA ASP A 128 -49.66 3.79 -28.84
C ASP A 128 -48.92 3.99 -27.50
N GLY A 129 -47.62 3.67 -27.46
CA GLY A 129 -46.78 3.70 -26.25
C GLY A 129 -46.13 2.34 -25.97
N TRP A 130 -45.05 2.35 -25.18
CA TRP A 130 -44.39 1.12 -24.73
C TRP A 130 -45.23 0.43 -23.65
N SER A 131 -45.24 -0.90 -23.65
CA SER A 131 -45.90 -1.65 -22.58
C SER A 131 -45.08 -1.58 -21.28
N GLU A 132 -45.76 -1.64 -20.13
CA GLU A 132 -45.11 -1.55 -18.80
C GLU A 132 -44.18 -2.77 -18.56
N GLU A 133 -44.43 -3.88 -19.26
CA GLU A 133 -43.62 -5.10 -19.23
C GLU A 133 -42.17 -4.86 -19.70
N VAL A 134 -41.94 -3.88 -20.57
CA VAL A 134 -40.59 -3.52 -21.04
C VAL A 134 -39.72 -3.00 -19.89
N GLU A 135 -40.32 -2.36 -18.88
CA GLU A 135 -39.58 -1.88 -17.70
C GLU A 135 -39.02 -3.03 -16.85
N SER A 136 -39.57 -4.25 -16.99
CA SER A 136 -39.10 -5.44 -16.28
C SER A 136 -37.89 -6.09 -16.96
N ILE A 137 -37.58 -5.74 -18.21
CA ILE A 137 -36.49 -6.34 -18.97
C ILE A 137 -35.16 -5.83 -18.43
N CYS A 138 -34.31 -6.76 -17.99
CA CYS A 138 -32.99 -6.43 -17.48
C CYS A 138 -31.97 -7.54 -17.78
N TRP A 139 -30.70 -7.16 -17.71
CA TRP A 139 -29.58 -8.09 -17.68
C TRP A 139 -28.67 -7.74 -16.51
N GLY A 140 -27.87 -8.70 -16.05
CA GLY A 140 -26.95 -8.47 -14.95
C GLY A 140 -25.90 -9.56 -14.76
N VAL A 141 -25.07 -9.39 -13.73
CA VAL A 141 -24.01 -10.32 -13.36
C VAL A 141 -24.46 -11.19 -12.19
N ILE A 142 -24.20 -12.49 -12.27
CA ILE A 142 -24.43 -13.44 -11.19
C ILE A 142 -23.19 -13.49 -10.30
N ILE A 143 -23.30 -12.90 -9.11
CA ILE A 143 -22.22 -12.85 -8.12
C ILE A 143 -22.11 -14.18 -7.35
N GLN A 144 -23.24 -14.87 -7.16
CA GLN A 144 -23.31 -16.17 -6.48
C GLN A 144 -24.40 -17.03 -7.11
N GLN A 145 -24.15 -18.35 -7.17
CA GLN A 145 -25.14 -19.32 -7.60
C GLN A 145 -25.22 -20.46 -6.58
N ALA A 146 -26.44 -20.96 -6.37
CA ALA A 146 -26.67 -22.14 -5.55
C ALA A 146 -25.89 -23.33 -6.13
N THR A 147 -24.88 -23.78 -5.40
CA THR A 147 -24.01 -24.89 -5.80
C THR A 147 -24.33 -26.10 -4.95
N LYS A 148 -24.44 -27.27 -5.60
CA LYS A 148 -24.69 -28.54 -4.93
C LYS A 148 -23.48 -28.93 -4.08
N VAL A 149 -23.72 -29.21 -2.81
CA VAL A 149 -22.68 -29.57 -1.84
C VAL A 149 -23.10 -30.79 -1.01
N GLY A 150 -22.10 -31.42 -0.38
CA GLY A 150 -22.34 -32.46 0.62
C GLY A 150 -23.06 -33.70 0.10
N GLU A 151 -22.96 -33.99 -1.20
CA GLU A 151 -23.71 -35.09 -1.81
C GLU A 151 -23.29 -36.44 -1.22
N ARG A 152 -24.23 -37.10 -0.54
CA ARG A 152 -23.97 -38.31 0.23
C ARG A 152 -25.14 -39.29 0.14
N LYS A 153 -24.89 -40.55 0.51
CA LYS A 153 -25.98 -41.52 0.70
C LYS A 153 -26.87 -41.09 1.86
N LYS A 154 -28.16 -41.38 1.74
CA LYS A 154 -29.16 -41.15 2.78
C LYS A 154 -28.78 -41.92 4.06
N ARG A 155 -28.98 -41.26 5.21
CA ARG A 155 -28.84 -41.81 6.56
C ARG A 155 -30.23 -41.94 7.20
N LYS A 156 -30.33 -42.76 8.26
CA LYS A 156 -31.59 -42.99 8.98
C LYS A 156 -32.20 -41.71 9.59
N CYS A 157 -31.35 -40.73 9.93
CA CYS A 157 -31.77 -39.44 10.50
C CYS A 157 -32.30 -38.44 9.45
N ASP A 158 -32.08 -38.68 8.15
CA ASP A 158 -32.51 -37.76 7.10
C ASP A 158 -34.03 -37.90 6.91
N ARG A 159 -34.79 -36.84 7.18
CA ARG A 159 -36.26 -36.80 7.04
C ARG A 159 -36.68 -36.67 5.57
N VAL A 160 -36.29 -37.64 4.75
CA VAL A 160 -36.54 -37.67 3.32
C VAL A 160 -37.23 -38.98 2.92
N SER A 161 -38.01 -38.92 1.84
CA SER A 161 -38.85 -40.04 1.39
C SER A 161 -38.08 -41.36 1.21
N PRO A 162 -38.75 -42.52 1.34
CA PRO A 162 -38.11 -43.84 1.24
C PRO A 162 -37.41 -44.11 -0.10
N TRP A 163 -37.90 -43.54 -1.21
CA TRP A 163 -37.35 -43.71 -2.56
C TRP A 163 -36.14 -42.81 -2.87
N ILE A 164 -35.73 -41.94 -1.92
CA ILE A 164 -34.55 -41.09 -2.09
C ILE A 164 -33.31 -41.84 -1.59
N GLU A 165 -32.34 -42.06 -2.48
CA GLU A 165 -31.10 -42.79 -2.16
C GLU A 165 -29.95 -41.88 -1.70
N ARG A 166 -29.92 -40.65 -2.22
CA ARG A 166 -28.86 -39.67 -1.99
C ARG A 166 -29.47 -38.34 -1.57
N VAL A 167 -28.77 -37.66 -0.68
CA VAL A 167 -29.12 -36.32 -0.19
C VAL A 167 -27.95 -35.39 -0.47
N CYS A 168 -28.25 -34.14 -0.79
CA CYS A 168 -27.31 -33.05 -0.93
C CYS A 168 -27.98 -31.78 -0.45
N ASP A 169 -27.15 -30.82 -0.07
CA ASP A 169 -27.58 -29.45 0.20
C ASP A 169 -27.18 -28.55 -0.97
N TYR A 170 -27.73 -27.34 -0.99
CA TYR A 170 -27.32 -26.27 -1.88
C TYR A 170 -26.90 -25.06 -1.05
N GLU A 171 -25.76 -24.48 -1.38
CA GLU A 171 -25.24 -23.29 -0.70
C GLU A 171 -24.96 -22.20 -1.74
N LEU A 172 -25.20 -20.94 -1.38
CA LEU A 172 -24.69 -19.79 -2.12
C LEU A 172 -23.19 -19.68 -1.82
N ARG A 173 -22.34 -20.03 -2.77
CA ARG A 173 -20.89 -19.86 -2.65
C ARG A 173 -20.43 -18.66 -3.46
N PRO A 174 -19.42 -17.90 -2.97
CA PRO A 174 -18.73 -16.92 -3.80
C PRO A 174 -18.24 -17.60 -5.07
N ASN A 175 -18.44 -16.96 -6.22
CA ASN A 175 -18.10 -17.56 -7.51
C ASN A 175 -16.57 -17.71 -7.67
N VAL A 176 -15.76 -16.86 -7.01
CA VAL A 176 -14.29 -16.89 -7.02
C VAL A 176 -13.74 -16.30 -5.71
N GLU A 177 -12.71 -16.92 -5.13
CA GLU A 177 -11.94 -16.35 -3.99
C GLU A 177 -11.04 -15.20 -4.47
N THR A 178 -10.82 -14.19 -3.63
CA THR A 178 -10.00 -13.00 -3.96
C THR A 178 -8.76 -12.83 -3.08
N PRO A 179 -7.85 -13.84 -3.03
CA PRO A 179 -6.71 -13.84 -2.13
C PRO A 179 -5.71 -12.70 -2.37
N ALA A 180 -5.56 -12.21 -3.60
CA ALA A 180 -4.67 -11.08 -3.90
C ALA A 180 -5.25 -9.78 -3.33
N THR A 181 -6.55 -9.57 -3.46
CA THR A 181 -7.25 -8.45 -2.82
C THR A 181 -7.19 -8.55 -1.29
N ASP A 182 -7.41 -9.73 -0.74
CA ASP A 182 -7.34 -9.95 0.73
C ASP A 182 -5.94 -9.66 1.27
N ALA A 183 -4.90 -10.14 0.60
CA ALA A 183 -3.51 -9.87 0.96
C ALA A 183 -3.17 -8.37 0.88
N PHE A 184 -3.61 -7.69 -0.18
CA PHE A 184 -3.44 -6.25 -0.32
C PHE A 184 -4.14 -5.47 0.79
N LEU A 185 -5.39 -5.80 1.10
CA LEU A 185 -6.14 -5.14 2.19
C LEU A 185 -5.52 -5.43 3.56
N ALA A 186 -5.00 -6.62 3.79
CA ALA A 186 -4.30 -6.95 5.03
C ALA A 186 -3.04 -6.11 5.21
N GLU A 187 -2.27 -5.90 4.13
CA GLU A 187 -1.10 -5.03 4.13
C GLU A 187 -1.47 -3.57 4.41
N VAL A 188 -2.45 -3.01 3.69
CA VAL A 188 -2.92 -1.63 3.91
C VAL A 188 -3.39 -1.43 5.36
N ARG A 189 -4.11 -2.41 5.93
CA ARG A 189 -4.50 -2.38 7.34
C ARG A 189 -3.30 -2.44 8.29
N ALA A 190 -2.27 -3.22 7.97
CA ALA A 190 -1.05 -3.28 8.77
C ALA A 190 -0.29 -1.94 8.74
N GLU A 191 -0.18 -1.31 7.57
CA GLU A 191 0.43 0.01 7.40
C GLU A 191 -0.34 1.08 8.18
N ALA A 192 -1.67 1.17 8.01
CA ALA A 192 -2.50 2.13 8.72
C ALA A 192 -2.40 1.98 10.26
N ARG A 193 -2.27 0.75 10.77
CA ARG A 193 -2.04 0.51 12.20
C ARG A 193 -0.67 1.02 12.65
N ASN A 194 0.38 0.78 11.86
CA ASN A 194 1.71 1.30 12.15
C ASN A 194 1.74 2.84 12.15
N GLU A 195 1.03 3.48 11.22
CA GLU A 195 0.87 4.93 11.17
C GLU A 195 0.11 5.48 12.38
N GLY A 196 -1.00 4.85 12.77
CA GLY A 196 -1.76 5.24 13.97
C GLY A 196 -0.93 5.15 15.26
N ILE A 197 -0.11 4.09 15.40
CA ILE A 197 0.84 3.94 16.51
C ILE A 197 1.87 5.07 16.50
N ASN A 198 2.50 5.32 15.35
CA ASN A 198 3.45 6.41 15.18
C ASN A 198 2.87 7.77 15.55
N TYR A 199 1.65 8.03 15.06
CA TYR A 199 0.94 9.26 15.33
C TYR A 199 0.70 9.44 16.84
N THR A 200 0.23 8.40 17.51
CA THR A 200 -0.04 8.42 18.95
C THR A 200 1.23 8.66 19.77
N ALA A 201 2.31 7.92 19.49
CA ALA A 201 3.61 8.12 20.13
C ALA A 201 4.15 9.54 19.90
N SER A 202 4.00 10.08 18.69
CA SER A 202 4.42 11.44 18.34
C SER A 202 3.63 12.50 19.09
N ARG A 203 2.30 12.32 19.22
CA ARG A 203 1.42 13.22 19.98
C ARG A 203 1.76 13.23 21.46
N LEU A 204 2.06 12.06 22.04
CA LEU A 204 2.50 11.94 23.43
C LEU A 204 3.83 12.69 23.67
N ALA A 205 4.82 12.43 22.81
CA ALA A 205 6.12 13.09 22.90
C ALA A 205 6.00 14.62 22.76
N ALA A 206 5.17 15.09 21.82
CA ALA A 206 4.90 16.51 21.64
C ALA A 206 4.22 17.12 22.88
N ALA A 207 3.21 16.45 23.46
CA ALA A 207 2.51 16.93 24.66
C ALA A 207 3.48 17.12 25.84
N PHE A 208 4.45 16.21 26.01
CA PHE A 208 5.51 16.37 27.01
C PHE A 208 6.45 17.55 26.69
N ASN A 209 6.97 17.63 25.46
CA ASN A 209 7.90 18.71 25.07
C ASN A 209 7.28 20.12 25.18
N HIS A 210 5.96 20.22 25.05
CA HIS A 210 5.21 21.48 25.21
C HIS A 210 4.67 21.71 26.62
N GLY A 211 4.98 20.85 27.59
CA GLY A 211 4.64 21.05 29.01
C GLY A 211 3.20 20.71 29.39
N PHE A 212 2.43 20.03 28.54
CA PHE A 212 1.09 19.55 28.87
C PHE A 212 1.09 18.34 29.82
N ILE A 213 2.23 17.64 29.92
CA ILE A 213 2.40 16.44 30.76
C ILE A 213 3.44 16.74 31.83
N ASN A 214 3.01 16.75 33.09
CA ASN A 214 3.89 16.93 34.25
C ASN A 214 4.38 15.58 34.80
N LYS A 215 5.22 14.88 34.02
CA LYS A 215 5.84 13.59 34.36
C LYS A 215 7.35 13.63 34.10
N SER A 216 8.10 12.67 34.62
CA SER A 216 9.54 12.59 34.36
C SER A 216 9.82 12.17 32.91
N LEU A 217 10.95 12.61 32.35
CA LEU A 217 11.41 12.18 31.02
C LEU A 217 11.45 10.65 30.90
N ARG A 218 11.84 9.96 31.97
CA ARG A 218 11.92 8.49 32.01
C ARG A 218 10.55 7.84 31.86
N GLU A 219 9.55 8.32 32.59
CA GLU A 219 8.18 7.80 32.46
C GLU A 219 7.62 8.02 31.05
N VAL A 220 7.80 9.23 30.49
CA VAL A 220 7.31 9.52 29.13
C VAL A 220 8.06 8.72 28.08
N PHE A 221 9.36 8.53 28.23
CA PHE A 221 10.16 7.65 27.37
C PHE A 221 9.64 6.22 27.40
N ASP A 222 9.40 5.66 28.59
CA ASP A 222 8.92 4.29 28.74
C ASP A 222 7.53 4.11 28.11
N VAL A 223 6.60 5.06 28.32
CA VAL A 223 5.26 5.00 27.70
C VAL A 223 5.32 5.19 26.18
N THR A 224 6.14 6.12 25.67
CA THR A 224 6.30 6.33 24.22
C THR A 224 6.89 5.09 23.55
N ARG A 225 7.88 4.47 24.20
CA ARG A 225 8.48 3.20 23.74
C ARG A 225 7.46 2.06 23.78
N MET A 226 6.66 1.96 24.85
CA MET A 226 5.58 0.97 24.97
C MET A 226 4.55 1.12 23.84
N ILE A 227 4.17 2.36 23.48
CA ILE A 227 3.28 2.59 22.34
C ILE A 227 3.94 2.12 21.04
N LEU A 228 5.22 2.44 20.82
CA LEU A 228 5.94 2.05 19.61
C LEU A 228 6.17 0.52 19.51
N SER A 229 6.36 -0.18 20.63
CA SER A 229 6.52 -1.64 20.65
C SER A 229 5.25 -2.38 20.23
N ALA A 230 4.08 -1.74 20.33
CA ALA A 230 2.82 -2.31 19.82
C ALA A 230 2.92 -2.70 18.34
N LYS A 231 3.79 -2.10 17.52
CA LYS A 231 3.99 -2.52 16.12
C LYS A 231 4.50 -3.96 16.01
N GLU A 232 5.41 -4.35 16.90
CA GLU A 232 5.97 -5.71 16.93
C GLU A 232 4.93 -6.69 17.46
N GLU A 233 4.10 -6.26 18.41
CA GLU A 233 2.97 -7.05 18.93
C GLU A 233 1.94 -7.34 17.82
N LEU A 234 1.49 -6.29 17.12
CA LEU A 234 0.54 -6.40 16.01
C LEU A 234 1.07 -7.22 14.83
N ALA A 235 2.39 -7.22 14.59
CA ALA A 235 3.00 -8.00 13.53
C ALA A 235 3.08 -9.50 13.85
N ASN A 236 3.09 -9.87 15.14
CA ASN A 236 3.23 -11.24 15.61
C ASN A 236 1.92 -11.87 16.13
N GLU A 237 0.82 -11.10 16.16
CA GLU A 237 -0.46 -11.55 16.70
C GLU A 237 -1.24 -12.43 15.72
N SER A 238 -1.52 -13.66 16.15
CA SER A 238 -2.30 -14.63 15.37
C SER A 238 -3.82 -14.58 15.63
N HIS A 239 -4.28 -13.70 16.53
CA HIS A 239 -5.68 -13.62 16.98
C HIS A 239 -6.24 -12.19 16.84
N PRO A 240 -7.57 -12.01 16.79
CA PRO A 240 -8.19 -10.68 16.79
C PRO A 240 -7.74 -9.86 18.00
N ILE A 241 -7.31 -8.65 17.72
CA ILE A 241 -6.61 -7.79 18.69
C ILE A 241 -7.66 -6.93 19.38
N ASP A 242 -7.86 -7.17 20.67
CA ASP A 242 -8.75 -6.38 21.51
C ASP A 242 -8.19 -4.95 21.70
N GLY A 243 -9.05 -3.93 21.70
CA GLY A 243 -8.66 -2.53 21.90
C GLY A 243 -8.39 -1.68 20.65
N LEU A 244 -8.35 -2.25 19.44
CA LEU A 244 -8.24 -1.47 18.19
C LEU A 244 -9.49 -0.62 17.87
N SER A 245 -10.64 -0.95 18.47
CA SER A 245 -11.90 -0.21 18.28
C SER A 245 -11.89 1.16 18.94
N GLY A 246 -11.01 1.39 19.92
CA GLY A 246 -11.01 2.61 20.74
C GLY A 246 -12.00 2.60 21.91
N GLU A 247 -12.90 1.61 22.00
CA GLU A 247 -13.96 1.53 23.01
C GLU A 247 -13.42 1.64 24.45
N TYR A 248 -12.28 1.02 24.74
CA TYR A 248 -11.65 1.13 26.06
C TYR A 248 -11.22 2.57 26.39
N ALA A 249 -10.66 3.28 25.41
CA ALA A 249 -10.24 4.67 25.58
C ALA A 249 -11.45 5.60 25.74
N GLU A 250 -12.51 5.39 24.95
CA GLU A 250 -13.76 6.16 25.03
C GLU A 250 -14.43 5.98 26.39
N LYS A 251 -14.58 4.74 26.85
CA LYS A 251 -15.13 4.45 28.17
C LYS A 251 -14.29 5.05 29.30
N SER A 252 -12.96 4.99 29.18
CA SER A 252 -12.06 5.61 30.17
C SER A 252 -12.26 7.12 30.22
N LEU A 253 -12.46 7.79 29.08
CA LEU A 253 -12.72 9.23 29.02
C LEU A 253 -14.04 9.59 29.73
N GLU A 254 -15.10 8.82 29.52
CA GLU A 254 -16.39 9.02 30.20
C GLU A 254 -16.22 8.91 31.72
N GLU A 255 -15.55 7.86 32.19
CA GLU A 255 -15.28 7.63 33.62
C GLU A 255 -14.44 8.74 34.23
N TRP A 256 -13.41 9.24 33.53
CA TRP A 256 -12.58 10.33 34.01
C TRP A 256 -13.32 11.67 34.01
N ALA A 257 -14.14 11.94 33.00
CA ALA A 257 -14.97 13.13 32.94
C ALA A 257 -15.96 13.19 34.11
N GLU A 258 -16.59 12.07 34.46
CA GLU A 258 -17.45 11.99 35.64
C GLU A 258 -16.70 12.26 36.94
N ARG A 259 -15.48 11.73 37.09
CA ARG A 259 -14.66 11.95 38.30
C ARG A 259 -14.29 13.41 38.46
N LEU A 260 -13.96 14.10 37.37
CA LEU A 260 -13.66 15.53 37.36
C LEU A 260 -14.90 16.37 37.73
N LEU A 261 -16.09 16.00 37.24
CA LEU A 261 -17.34 16.67 37.60
C LEU A 261 -17.70 16.50 39.08
N LYS A 262 -17.38 15.36 39.68
CA LYS A 262 -17.62 15.06 41.11
C LYS A 262 -16.57 15.68 42.05
N GLY A 263 -15.66 16.52 41.55
CA GLY A 263 -14.66 17.22 42.36
C GLY A 263 -13.49 16.36 42.82
N GLY A 264 -13.26 15.19 42.21
CA GLY A 264 -12.10 14.36 42.51
C GLY A 264 -10.82 15.03 42.03
N SER A 265 -10.02 15.57 42.96
CA SER A 265 -8.62 15.93 42.67
C SER A 265 -7.80 14.67 42.35
N GLN A 266 -6.81 14.85 41.47
CA GLN A 266 -5.76 13.86 41.18
C GLN A 266 -5.03 13.38 42.44
#